data_AF-A0A7Y1VFB4-F1
#
_entry.id   AF-A0A7Y1VFB4-F1
#
_cell.length_a   1.000
_cell.length_b   1.000
_cell.length_c   1.000
_cell.angle_alpha   90.00
_cell.angle_beta   90.00
_cell.angle_gamma   90.00
#
_symmetry.space_group_name_H-M   'P 1'
#
loop_
_entity.id
_entity.type
_entity.pdbx_description
1 polymer ?
#
loop_
_entity_poly.entity_id
_entity_poly.type
_entity_poly.pdbx_seq_one_letter_code
_entity_poly.pdbx_strand_id
1 'polypeptide(L)'
;MRPGRVLILVVVAAIVAAGIAWAFASRIRSPAEIQAETAPPEPSLITVPVEFIELEDAVITSGTSRFEEPVAVNITAEGVIEVAPERGTEINEGDVALVANGRPLFVLDGDLPMWRPIIPATEGSDVVQLQESLARLGFDPGPVDGVFGPRTQGAITDFYASRGFDATQPSETQNDAIESAQLAASDAHDAVIDARQAIADLDDSILLDEGVIAAYAAFAAAQAAQAAAEQALAAAPPGTGPAELAVLQAAVEEASKQVVTTGNGFEAAKASAAATIEPERKQLVEALDLALRSRTEANKALARLRKTTGVSVPLSEIVFIDGLPGRIDTVPVARGDFAQGVVMTVTGQNLVINGSLPRDRWTLVTEGDSVEIENRDTGETIDGVLSLVADESGTNGVDASRYYFEVEPINATEEQFDNLRNVSVRLTIPVISSGGRVLAVPLAALSLAADGDSIVEVENPDGTTRFVKVDVGLTTEGTAEVSPIDGDLAEGDQVVVGR
;
A
#
# COMPACT_ATOMS: atom_id res chain seq x y z
N MET A 1 105.23 -35.07 70.11
CA MET A 1 104.49 -33.80 70.29
C MET A 1 103.83 -33.82 71.67
N ARG A 2 103.98 -32.75 72.47
CA ARG A 2 103.55 -32.73 73.88
C ARG A 2 102.01 -32.68 74.01
N PRO A 3 101.37 -33.49 74.88
CA PRO A 3 99.92 -33.69 74.91
C PRO A 3 99.07 -32.45 75.29
N GLY A 4 99.68 -31.39 75.83
CA GLY A 4 98.96 -30.17 76.23
C GLY A 4 98.50 -29.25 75.10
N ARG A 5 99.07 -29.35 73.88
CA ARG A 5 98.70 -28.46 72.75
C ARG A 5 97.45 -28.92 71.99
N VAL A 6 97.15 -30.21 72.03
CA VAL A 6 95.96 -30.79 71.36
C VAL A 6 94.69 -30.42 72.10
N LEU A 7 94.73 -30.40 73.44
CA LEU A 7 93.57 -30.05 74.27
C LEU A 7 93.12 -28.59 74.03
N ILE A 8 94.06 -27.65 73.90
CA ILE A 8 93.76 -26.23 73.66
C ILE A 8 93.11 -26.01 72.29
N LEU A 9 93.60 -26.70 71.26
CA LEU A 9 93.03 -26.61 69.91
C LEU A 9 91.61 -27.16 69.84
N VAL A 10 91.30 -28.24 70.58
CA VAL A 10 89.95 -28.81 70.63
C VAL A 10 88.97 -27.87 71.35
N VAL A 11 89.39 -27.23 72.44
CA VAL A 11 88.55 -26.28 73.17
C VAL A 11 88.27 -25.02 72.34
N VAL A 12 89.29 -24.47 71.66
CA VAL A 12 89.10 -23.32 70.76
C VAL A 12 88.20 -23.67 69.59
N ALA A 13 88.38 -24.84 68.96
CA ALA A 13 87.50 -25.29 67.89
C ALA A 13 86.05 -25.49 68.36
N ALA A 14 85.83 -25.99 69.58
CA ALA A 14 84.49 -26.13 70.15
C ALA A 14 83.83 -24.78 70.44
N ILE A 15 84.58 -23.78 70.92
CA ILE A 15 84.05 -22.42 71.15
C ILE A 15 83.72 -21.73 69.82
N VAL A 16 84.58 -21.87 68.80
CA VAL A 16 84.31 -21.31 67.47
C VAL A 16 83.11 -22.00 66.83
N ALA A 17 83.01 -23.33 66.92
CA ALA A 17 81.86 -24.07 66.43
C ALA A 17 80.56 -23.68 67.17
N ALA A 18 80.61 -23.49 68.49
CA ALA A 18 79.48 -23.02 69.28
C ALA A 18 79.07 -21.58 68.92
N GLY A 19 80.05 -20.69 68.67
CA GLY A 19 79.80 -19.32 68.23
C GLY A 19 79.17 -19.26 66.83
N ILE A 20 79.64 -20.09 65.89
CA ILE A 20 79.06 -20.20 64.55
C ILE A 20 77.65 -20.81 64.63
N ALA A 21 77.44 -21.86 65.44
CA ALA A 21 76.13 -22.46 65.63
C ALA A 21 75.12 -21.47 66.24
N TRP A 22 75.53 -20.64 67.22
CA TRP A 22 74.69 -19.60 67.81
C TRP A 22 74.37 -18.47 66.82
N ALA A 23 75.33 -18.05 65.99
CA ALA A 23 75.13 -17.04 64.95
C ALA A 23 74.22 -17.51 63.80
N PHE A 24 74.21 -18.82 63.51
CA PHE A 24 73.25 -19.40 62.57
C PHE A 24 71.86 -19.59 63.21
N ALA A 25 71.79 -20.00 64.48
CA ALA A 25 70.52 -20.16 65.19
C ALA A 25 69.77 -18.84 65.40
N SER A 26 70.46 -17.71 65.61
CA SER A 26 69.83 -16.40 65.79
C SER A 26 69.27 -15.78 64.50
N ARG A 27 69.52 -16.37 63.33
CA ARG A 27 68.93 -15.95 62.05
C ARG A 27 67.76 -16.81 61.57
N ILE A 28 67.47 -17.93 62.24
CA ILE A 28 66.36 -18.82 61.88
C ILE A 28 65.15 -18.40 62.72
N ARG A 29 64.27 -17.58 62.16
CA ARG A 29 62.95 -17.31 62.74
C ARG A 29 62.08 -18.54 62.58
N SER A 30 61.36 -18.92 63.64
CA SER A 30 60.48 -20.08 63.59
C SER A 30 59.22 -19.78 62.74
N PRO A 31 58.66 -20.77 62.02
CA PRO A 31 57.41 -20.58 61.27
C PRO A 31 56.22 -20.11 62.14
N ALA A 32 56.25 -20.42 63.44
CA ALA A 32 55.22 -20.01 64.40
C ALA A 32 55.29 -18.52 64.76
N GLU A 33 56.48 -17.90 64.75
CA GLU A 33 56.63 -16.45 64.98
C GLU A 33 56.21 -15.62 63.76
N ILE A 34 56.41 -16.13 62.54
CA ILE A 34 55.91 -15.50 61.31
C ILE A 34 54.37 -15.50 61.30
N GLN A 35 53.73 -16.57 61.77
CA GLN A 35 52.27 -16.65 61.87
C GLN A 35 51.67 -15.77 62.99
N ALA A 36 52.43 -15.46 64.04
CA ALA A 36 51.99 -14.57 65.12
C ALA A 36 52.20 -13.08 64.80
N GLU A 37 53.19 -12.74 63.95
CA GLU A 37 53.43 -11.37 63.44
C GLU A 37 52.56 -11.01 62.22
N THR A 38 51.96 -12.00 61.55
CA THR A 38 50.99 -11.72 60.48
C THR A 38 49.65 -11.41 61.14
N ALA A 39 49.40 -10.13 61.44
CA ALA A 39 48.04 -9.69 61.73
C ALA A 39 47.14 -10.16 60.56
N PRO A 40 45.94 -10.69 60.83
CA PRO A 40 44.96 -10.91 59.76
C PRO A 40 44.88 -9.63 58.91
N PRO A 41 44.87 -9.73 57.57
CA PRO A 41 44.65 -8.55 56.76
C PRO A 41 43.39 -7.85 57.27
N GLU A 42 43.43 -6.52 57.36
CA GLU A 42 42.25 -5.79 57.79
C GLU A 42 41.08 -6.15 56.85
N PRO A 43 39.88 -6.45 57.38
CA PRO A 43 38.71 -6.72 56.56
C PRO A 43 38.57 -5.61 55.52
N SER A 44 38.61 -5.99 54.25
CA SER A 44 38.46 -5.04 53.13
C SER A 44 37.07 -5.23 52.54
N LEU A 45 36.45 -4.13 52.16
CA LEU A 45 35.15 -4.14 51.52
C LEU A 45 35.30 -4.79 50.14
N ILE A 46 34.31 -5.62 49.76
CA ILE A 46 34.22 -6.12 48.40
C ILE A 46 33.46 -5.05 47.62
N THR A 47 34.19 -4.31 46.78
CA THR A 47 33.62 -3.25 45.94
C THR A 47 33.63 -3.62 44.46
N VAL A 48 32.67 -3.07 43.72
CA VAL A 48 32.54 -3.18 42.27
C VAL A 48 32.33 -1.78 41.70
N PRO A 49 32.97 -1.39 40.57
CA PRO A 49 32.72 -0.10 39.96
C PRO A 49 31.28 0.03 39.45
N VAL A 50 30.71 1.23 39.52
CA VAL A 50 29.50 1.60 38.77
C VAL A 50 29.85 1.69 37.28
N GLU A 51 29.04 1.08 36.42
CA GLU A 51 29.23 1.12 34.97
C GLU A 51 28.19 2.04 34.32
N PHE A 52 28.55 2.69 33.21
CA PHE A 52 27.61 3.48 32.41
C PHE A 52 27.28 2.73 31.12
N ILE A 53 26.28 1.85 31.18
CA ILE A 53 25.92 0.93 30.10
C ILE A 53 24.44 1.03 29.77
N GLU A 54 24.08 0.64 28.56
CA GLU A 54 22.68 0.44 28.20
C GLU A 54 22.23 -0.92 28.72
N LEU A 55 21.10 -0.95 29.42
CA LEU A 55 20.53 -2.18 29.95
C LEU A 55 19.38 -2.60 29.05
N GLU A 56 19.42 -3.87 28.64
CA GLU A 56 18.39 -4.48 27.81
C GLU A 56 17.97 -5.82 28.44
N ASP A 57 16.67 -6.12 28.38
CA ASP A 57 16.15 -7.46 28.60
C ASP A 57 15.71 -8.05 27.25
N ALA A 58 16.03 -9.32 27.05
CA ALA A 58 15.83 -9.99 25.78
C ALA A 58 15.13 -11.35 25.93
N VAL A 59 14.28 -11.64 24.96
CA VAL A 59 13.70 -12.96 24.75
C VAL A 59 14.60 -13.75 23.81
N ILE A 60 15.25 -14.77 24.35
CA ILE A 60 16.10 -15.67 23.58
C ILE A 60 15.33 -16.96 23.27
N THR A 61 15.23 -17.31 22.00
CA THR A 61 14.57 -18.55 21.55
C THR A 61 15.32 -19.16 20.37
N SER A 62 14.83 -20.30 19.87
CA SER A 62 15.35 -20.94 18.66
C SER A 62 14.32 -20.90 17.55
N GLY A 63 14.78 -20.65 16.34
CA GLY A 63 13.98 -20.71 15.12
C GLY A 63 14.57 -21.71 14.12
N THR A 64 13.74 -22.14 13.17
CA THR A 64 14.18 -22.90 12.01
C THR A 64 13.88 -22.11 10.76
N SER A 65 14.89 -21.92 9.92
CA SER A 65 14.76 -21.27 8.64
C SER A 65 13.94 -22.14 7.67
N ARG A 66 12.96 -21.57 7.00
CA ARG A 66 12.16 -22.21 5.96
C ARG A 66 12.06 -21.25 4.77
N PHE A 67 12.12 -21.79 3.55
CA PHE A 67 11.73 -21.04 2.37
C PHE A 67 10.22 -21.11 2.19
N GLU A 68 9.64 -20.03 1.69
CA GLU A 68 8.28 -20.07 1.17
C GLU A 68 8.08 -21.25 0.21
N GLU A 69 6.88 -21.84 0.26
CA GLU A 69 6.56 -22.99 -0.57
C GLU A 69 6.58 -22.57 -2.06
N PRO A 70 7.14 -23.38 -2.96
CA PRO A 70 7.14 -23.07 -4.38
C PRO A 70 5.71 -22.84 -4.90
N VAL A 71 5.48 -21.70 -5.55
CA VAL A 71 4.20 -21.35 -6.17
C VAL A 71 4.13 -22.00 -7.55
N ALA A 72 3.12 -22.84 -7.76
CA ALA A 72 2.88 -23.45 -9.07
C ALA A 72 2.17 -22.45 -9.99
N VAL A 73 2.84 -22.06 -11.08
CA VAL A 73 2.26 -21.21 -12.11
C VAL A 73 1.46 -22.07 -13.07
N ASN A 74 0.14 -21.89 -13.03
CA ASN A 74 -0.81 -22.61 -13.85
C ASN A 74 -1.39 -21.68 -14.92
N ILE A 75 -1.40 -22.13 -16.16
CA ILE A 75 -1.99 -21.38 -17.26
C ILE A 75 -3.08 -22.19 -17.96
N THR A 76 -4.07 -21.46 -18.48
CA THR A 76 -5.05 -21.98 -19.42
C THR A 76 -4.98 -21.12 -20.67
N ALA A 77 -3.91 -21.32 -21.46
CA ALA A 77 -3.73 -20.63 -22.72
C ALA A 77 -4.10 -21.57 -23.88
N GLU A 78 -4.67 -21.01 -24.94
CA GLU A 78 -4.84 -21.74 -26.19
C GLU A 78 -3.54 -21.67 -27.00
N GLY A 79 -2.99 -22.84 -27.33
CA GLY A 79 -1.88 -22.95 -28.28
C GLY A 79 -0.68 -23.73 -27.77
N VAL A 80 0.45 -23.51 -28.46
CA VAL A 80 1.69 -24.25 -28.29
C VAL A 80 2.76 -23.33 -27.71
N ILE A 81 3.55 -23.85 -26.78
CA ILE A 81 4.69 -23.15 -26.19
C ILE A 81 5.78 -23.00 -27.25
N GLU A 82 6.10 -21.76 -27.60
CA GLU A 82 7.17 -21.41 -28.54
C GLU A 82 8.49 -21.15 -27.83
N VAL A 83 8.42 -20.53 -26.65
CA VAL A 83 9.54 -20.27 -25.74
C VAL A 83 9.15 -20.81 -24.37
N ALA A 84 9.86 -21.82 -23.90
CA ALA A 84 9.61 -22.44 -22.60
C ALA A 84 10.44 -21.76 -21.49
N PRO A 85 9.97 -21.78 -20.23
CA PRO A 85 10.76 -21.29 -19.10
C PRO A 85 12.06 -22.08 -18.94
N GLU A 86 13.10 -21.43 -18.43
CA GLU A 86 14.39 -22.08 -18.15
C GLU A 86 14.57 -22.30 -16.65
N ARG A 87 14.87 -23.54 -16.26
CA ARG A 87 15.09 -23.90 -14.85
C ARG A 87 16.31 -23.17 -14.30
N GLY A 88 16.18 -22.61 -13.10
CA GLY A 88 17.22 -21.90 -12.37
C GLY A 88 17.35 -20.43 -12.77
N THR A 89 16.56 -19.95 -13.73
CA THR A 89 16.50 -18.54 -14.10
C THR A 89 15.81 -17.74 -12.99
N GLU A 90 16.40 -16.60 -12.65
CA GLU A 90 15.77 -15.60 -11.79
C GLU A 90 14.73 -14.83 -12.60
N ILE A 91 13.55 -14.62 -12.02
CA ILE A 91 12.43 -13.94 -12.65
C ILE A 91 12.09 -12.68 -11.86
N ASN A 92 12.17 -11.54 -12.55
CA ASN A 92 11.86 -10.23 -11.98
C ASN A 92 10.44 -9.79 -12.37
N GLU A 93 9.92 -8.81 -11.65
CA GLU A 93 8.67 -8.15 -12.04
C GLU A 93 8.79 -7.59 -13.46
N GLY A 94 7.78 -7.88 -14.29
CA GLY A 94 7.69 -7.45 -15.68
C GLY A 94 8.45 -8.31 -16.68
N ASP A 95 9.08 -9.41 -16.26
CA ASP A 95 9.73 -10.36 -17.17
C ASP A 95 8.73 -11.27 -17.89
N VAL A 96 9.17 -11.84 -19.01
CA VAL A 96 8.40 -12.82 -19.80
C VAL A 96 8.82 -14.23 -19.36
N ALA A 97 7.93 -14.95 -18.69
CA ALA A 97 8.18 -16.32 -18.25
C ALA A 97 8.20 -17.33 -19.41
N LEU A 98 7.25 -17.17 -20.34
CA LEU A 98 7.12 -18.02 -21.53
C LEU A 98 6.39 -17.27 -22.65
N VAL A 99 6.47 -17.83 -23.85
CA VAL A 99 5.69 -17.36 -25.00
C VAL A 99 4.91 -18.53 -25.59
N ALA A 100 3.60 -18.36 -25.72
CA ALA A 100 2.69 -19.35 -26.31
C ALA A 100 1.89 -18.70 -27.45
N ASN A 101 1.94 -19.30 -28.64
CA ASN A 101 1.25 -18.80 -29.84
C ASN A 101 1.51 -17.29 -30.12
N GLY A 102 2.77 -16.89 -30.02
CA GLY A 102 3.22 -15.49 -30.15
C GLY A 102 2.80 -14.55 -29.02
N ARG A 103 2.13 -15.02 -27.95
CA ARG A 103 1.68 -14.20 -26.81
C ARG A 103 2.54 -14.45 -25.56
N PRO A 104 2.95 -13.39 -24.85
CA PRO A 104 3.78 -13.52 -23.65
C PRO A 104 2.96 -13.90 -22.43
N LEU A 105 3.57 -14.62 -21.49
CA LEU A 105 3.13 -14.69 -20.10
C LEU A 105 4.05 -13.80 -19.26
N PHE A 106 3.58 -12.64 -18.87
CA PHE A 106 4.29 -11.75 -17.97
C PHE A 106 4.14 -12.19 -16.52
N VAL A 107 5.19 -11.98 -15.74
CA VAL A 107 5.18 -12.18 -14.30
C VAL A 107 5.18 -10.83 -13.61
N LEU A 108 4.16 -10.58 -12.80
CA LEU A 108 4.00 -9.36 -12.03
C LEU A 108 3.96 -9.68 -10.54
N ASP A 109 4.35 -8.72 -9.71
CA ASP A 109 4.31 -8.90 -8.26
C ASP A 109 2.90 -8.66 -7.72
N GLY A 110 2.38 -9.59 -6.91
CA GLY A 110 1.11 -9.42 -6.20
C GLY A 110 0.46 -10.70 -5.66
N ASP A 111 -0.37 -10.51 -4.63
CA ASP A 111 -0.89 -11.59 -3.80
C ASP A 111 -2.13 -12.29 -4.38
N LEU A 112 -2.89 -11.57 -5.22
CA LEU A 112 -4.14 -12.09 -5.77
C LEU A 112 -3.89 -12.70 -7.15
N PRO A 113 -4.42 -13.92 -7.42
CA PRO A 113 -4.35 -14.51 -8.74
C PRO A 113 -5.25 -13.74 -9.70
N MET A 114 -4.93 -13.75 -11.00
CA MET A 114 -5.91 -13.37 -12.01
C MET A 114 -7.00 -14.45 -12.15
N TRP A 115 -8.27 -14.06 -11.99
CA TRP A 115 -9.42 -14.97 -12.12
C TRP A 115 -10.34 -14.65 -13.30
N ARG A 116 -10.12 -13.53 -13.99
CA ARG A 116 -10.88 -13.09 -15.18
C ARG A 116 -9.98 -12.27 -16.11
N PRO A 117 -10.34 -12.13 -17.39
CA PRO A 117 -9.71 -11.13 -18.24
C PRO A 117 -10.05 -9.71 -17.74
N ILE A 118 -9.07 -8.80 -17.83
CA ILE A 118 -9.25 -7.38 -17.50
C ILE A 118 -9.51 -6.63 -18.80
N ILE A 119 -10.72 -6.09 -18.93
CA ILE A 119 -11.18 -5.31 -20.09
C ILE A 119 -11.43 -3.85 -19.70
N PRO A 120 -11.53 -2.91 -20.66
CA PRO A 120 -11.93 -1.52 -20.40
C PRO A 120 -13.13 -1.40 -19.47
N ALA A 121 -13.01 -0.54 -18.46
CA ALA A 121 -13.99 -0.30 -17.41
C ALA A 121 -14.24 -1.47 -16.43
N THR A 122 -13.33 -2.45 -16.39
CA THR A 122 -13.26 -3.40 -15.27
C THR A 122 -12.84 -2.69 -14.01
N GLU A 123 -13.46 -3.06 -12.88
CA GLU A 123 -13.16 -2.51 -11.56
C GLU A 123 -12.88 -3.67 -10.58
N GLY A 124 -11.89 -3.53 -9.71
CA GLY A 124 -11.55 -4.55 -8.71
C GLY A 124 -10.12 -4.47 -8.16
N SER A 125 -9.83 -5.32 -7.17
CA SER A 125 -8.49 -5.44 -6.57
C SER A 125 -7.45 -6.01 -7.55
N ASP A 126 -7.89 -6.84 -8.51
CA ASP A 126 -7.08 -7.31 -9.64
C ASP A 126 -6.57 -6.15 -10.52
N VAL A 127 -7.38 -5.09 -10.63
CA VAL A 127 -7.00 -3.88 -11.37
C VAL A 127 -6.07 -3.00 -10.54
N VAL A 128 -6.31 -2.88 -9.23
CA VAL A 128 -5.43 -2.14 -8.31
C VAL A 128 -4.01 -2.68 -8.39
N GLN A 129 -3.83 -3.99 -8.19
CA GLN A 129 -2.48 -4.57 -8.21
C GLN A 129 -1.82 -4.42 -9.59
N LEU A 130 -2.59 -4.53 -10.68
CA LEU A 130 -2.05 -4.31 -12.04
C LEU A 130 -1.55 -2.87 -12.21
N GLN A 131 -2.32 -1.88 -11.73
CA GLN A 131 -1.91 -0.48 -11.75
C GLN A 131 -0.66 -0.25 -10.89
N GLU A 132 -0.57 -0.88 -9.72
CA GLU A 132 0.61 -0.79 -8.86
C GLU A 132 1.85 -1.39 -9.53
N SER A 133 1.75 -2.60 -10.10
CA SER A 133 2.82 -3.22 -10.88
C SER A 133 3.28 -2.34 -12.05
N LEU A 134 2.34 -1.80 -12.83
CA LEU A 134 2.67 -0.90 -13.94
C LEU A 134 3.40 0.35 -13.46
N ALA A 135 2.96 0.93 -12.34
CA ALA A 135 3.61 2.09 -11.74
C ALA A 135 5.03 1.77 -11.24
N ARG A 136 5.23 0.63 -10.57
CA ARG A 136 6.57 0.15 -10.15
C ARG A 136 7.51 -0.07 -11.33
N LEU A 137 6.97 -0.59 -12.44
CA LEU A 137 7.69 -0.79 -13.70
C LEU A 137 7.95 0.50 -14.48
N GLY A 138 7.49 1.66 -14.00
CA GLY A 138 7.75 2.97 -14.58
C GLY A 138 6.76 3.39 -15.68
N PHE A 139 5.67 2.67 -15.87
CA PHE A 139 4.56 3.08 -16.72
C PHE A 139 3.56 3.94 -15.93
N ASP A 140 2.79 4.77 -16.63
CA ASP A 140 1.83 5.69 -16.00
C ASP A 140 0.39 5.21 -16.21
N PRO A 141 -0.15 4.35 -15.32
CA PRO A 141 -1.54 3.90 -15.40
C PRO A 141 -2.54 4.99 -14.98
N GLY A 142 -2.07 6.16 -14.54
CA GLY A 142 -2.87 7.15 -13.84
C GLY A 142 -3.02 6.83 -12.35
N PRO A 143 -4.11 7.27 -11.69
CA PRO A 143 -4.34 6.95 -10.29
C PRO A 143 -4.54 5.44 -10.11
N VAL A 144 -3.98 4.89 -9.04
CA VAL A 144 -4.26 3.52 -8.57
C VAL A 144 -5.61 3.55 -7.85
N ASP A 145 -6.68 3.52 -8.64
CA ASP A 145 -8.07 3.63 -8.18
C ASP A 145 -8.87 2.33 -8.38
N GLY A 146 -8.24 1.30 -8.94
CA GLY A 146 -8.87 0.02 -9.24
C GLY A 146 -9.81 0.07 -10.44
N VAL A 147 -9.75 1.12 -11.27
CA VAL A 147 -10.57 1.27 -12.48
C VAL A 147 -9.69 1.16 -13.73
N PHE A 148 -9.99 0.18 -14.60
CA PHE A 148 -9.22 -0.04 -15.82
C PHE A 148 -9.62 0.98 -16.91
N GLY A 149 -9.08 2.19 -16.76
CA GLY A 149 -9.38 3.37 -17.59
C GLY A 149 -8.44 3.57 -18.79
N PRO A 150 -8.59 4.68 -19.52
CA PRO A 150 -7.78 4.96 -20.71
C PRO A 150 -6.27 5.09 -20.45
N ARG A 151 -5.87 5.61 -19.27
CA ARG A 151 -4.45 5.70 -18.90
C ARG A 151 -3.85 4.33 -18.62
N THR A 152 -4.56 3.47 -17.87
CA THR A 152 -4.16 2.07 -17.66
C THR A 152 -4.05 1.30 -18.98
N GLN A 153 -4.96 1.51 -19.94
CA GLN A 153 -4.86 0.92 -21.28
C GLN A 153 -3.61 1.38 -22.03
N GLY A 154 -3.27 2.67 -21.94
CA GLY A 154 -2.03 3.21 -22.50
C GLY A 154 -0.79 2.58 -21.86
N ALA A 155 -0.74 2.54 -20.54
CA ALA A 155 0.35 1.93 -19.78
C ALA A 155 0.54 0.44 -20.12
N ILE A 156 -0.54 -0.33 -20.30
CA ILE A 156 -0.46 -1.73 -20.76
C ILE A 156 0.09 -1.81 -22.17
N THR A 157 -0.34 -0.93 -23.07
CA THR A 157 0.15 -0.90 -24.45
C THR A 157 1.66 -0.64 -24.47
N ASP A 158 2.11 0.34 -23.68
CA ASP A 158 3.52 0.71 -23.57
C ASP A 158 4.34 -0.41 -22.90
N PHE A 159 3.78 -1.06 -21.87
CA PHE A 159 4.41 -2.20 -21.20
C PHE A 159 4.64 -3.36 -22.16
N TYR A 160 3.61 -3.77 -22.91
CA TYR A 160 3.74 -4.85 -23.90
C TYR A 160 4.76 -4.47 -24.97
N ALA A 161 4.69 -3.25 -25.50
CA ALA A 161 5.61 -2.76 -26.53
C ALA A 161 7.07 -2.72 -26.04
N SER A 162 7.30 -2.36 -24.77
CA SER A 162 8.64 -2.36 -24.16
C SER A 162 9.28 -3.74 -24.12
N ARG A 163 8.46 -4.80 -24.15
CA ARG A 163 8.89 -6.21 -24.18
C ARG A 163 8.81 -6.83 -25.57
N GLY A 164 8.48 -6.05 -26.60
CA GLY A 164 8.44 -6.50 -27.99
C GLY A 164 7.15 -7.20 -28.40
N PHE A 165 6.05 -7.00 -27.65
CA PHE A 165 4.74 -7.58 -27.94
C PHE A 165 3.69 -6.49 -28.16
N ASP A 166 2.66 -6.82 -28.94
CA ASP A 166 1.47 -5.97 -29.06
C ASP A 166 0.43 -6.39 -28.02
N ALA A 167 -0.18 -5.41 -27.35
CA ALA A 167 -1.28 -5.68 -26.44
C ALA A 167 -2.53 -6.18 -27.18
N THR A 168 -3.39 -6.95 -26.49
CA THR A 168 -4.61 -7.51 -27.11
C THR A 168 -5.55 -6.40 -27.56
N GLN A 169 -5.66 -6.22 -28.87
CA GLN A 169 -6.57 -5.26 -29.47
C GLN A 169 -8.01 -5.80 -29.52
N PRO A 170 -9.02 -4.92 -29.65
CA PRO A 170 -10.38 -5.33 -29.92
C PRO A 170 -10.49 -6.25 -31.14
N SER A 171 -11.34 -7.27 -31.04
CA SER A 171 -11.63 -8.16 -32.17
C SER A 171 -12.34 -7.41 -33.30
N GLU A 172 -12.25 -7.96 -34.52
CA GLU A 172 -13.01 -7.46 -35.68
C GLU A 172 -14.52 -7.36 -35.35
N THR A 173 -15.07 -8.38 -34.69
CA THR A 173 -16.47 -8.39 -34.25
C THR A 173 -16.81 -7.26 -33.26
N GLN A 174 -15.88 -6.85 -32.39
CA GLN A 174 -16.08 -5.72 -31.49
C GLN A 174 -16.00 -4.38 -32.25
N ASN A 175 -15.07 -4.27 -33.21
CA ASN A 175 -14.94 -3.09 -34.07
C ASN A 175 -16.19 -2.89 -34.93
N ASP A 176 -16.67 -3.96 -35.58
CA ASP A 176 -17.91 -3.97 -36.37
C ASP A 176 -19.13 -3.57 -35.52
N ALA A 177 -19.18 -4.02 -34.26
CA ALA A 177 -20.25 -3.64 -33.33
C ALA A 177 -20.21 -2.15 -33.00
N ILE A 178 -19.03 -1.55 -32.82
CA ILE A 178 -18.89 -0.10 -32.64
C ILE A 178 -19.34 0.64 -33.89
N GLU A 179 -18.87 0.23 -35.07
CA GLU A 179 -19.22 0.88 -36.34
C GLU A 179 -20.74 0.83 -36.57
N SER A 180 -21.34 -0.34 -36.38
CA SER A 180 -22.79 -0.53 -36.49
C SER A 180 -23.57 0.35 -35.50
N ALA A 181 -23.08 0.49 -34.27
CA ALA A 181 -23.69 1.37 -33.27
C ALA A 181 -23.51 2.86 -33.61
N GLN A 182 -22.41 3.24 -34.26
CA GLN A 182 -22.20 4.60 -34.75
C GLN A 182 -23.18 4.94 -35.88
N LEU A 183 -23.35 4.04 -36.84
CA LEU A 183 -24.33 4.19 -37.91
C LEU A 183 -25.75 4.32 -37.33
N ALA A 184 -26.15 3.42 -36.43
CA ALA A 184 -27.46 3.48 -35.78
C ALA A 184 -27.69 4.79 -35.01
N ALA A 185 -26.66 5.34 -34.36
CA ALA A 185 -26.75 6.63 -33.67
C ALA A 185 -26.89 7.80 -34.65
N SER A 186 -26.21 7.75 -35.80
CA SER A 186 -26.34 8.72 -36.88
C SER A 186 -27.74 8.67 -37.50
N ASP A 187 -28.21 7.48 -37.89
CA ASP A 187 -29.54 7.30 -38.49
C ASP A 187 -30.66 7.77 -37.54
N ALA A 188 -30.52 7.48 -36.24
CA ALA A 188 -31.48 7.94 -35.24
C ALA A 188 -31.41 9.45 -34.99
N HIS A 189 -30.26 10.09 -35.23
CA HIS A 189 -30.15 11.55 -35.22
C HIS A 189 -30.88 12.16 -36.42
N ASP A 190 -30.66 11.63 -37.62
CA ASP A 190 -31.29 12.10 -38.85
C ASP A 190 -32.81 11.92 -38.80
N ALA A 191 -33.29 10.79 -38.27
CA ALA A 191 -34.73 10.58 -38.06
C ALA A 191 -35.39 11.64 -37.17
N VAL A 192 -34.67 12.21 -36.19
CA VAL A 192 -35.17 13.32 -35.38
C VAL A 192 -35.25 14.62 -36.18
N ILE A 193 -34.28 14.86 -37.07
CA ILE A 193 -34.28 16.02 -37.97
C ILE A 193 -35.47 15.91 -38.92
N ASP A 194 -35.61 14.76 -39.60
CA ASP A 194 -36.67 14.50 -40.55
C ASP A 194 -38.06 14.64 -39.92
N ALA A 195 -38.26 14.07 -38.72
CA ALA A 195 -39.54 14.18 -38.01
C ALA A 195 -39.86 15.63 -37.60
N ARG A 196 -38.87 16.43 -37.21
CA ARG A 196 -39.07 17.85 -36.90
C ARG A 196 -39.40 18.66 -38.14
N GLN A 197 -38.71 18.37 -39.25
CA GLN A 197 -38.94 19.04 -40.51
C GLN A 197 -40.35 18.73 -41.03
N ALA A 198 -40.79 17.47 -40.96
CA ALA A 198 -42.15 17.10 -41.35
C ALA A 198 -43.24 17.86 -40.54
N ILE A 199 -43.03 18.07 -39.24
CA ILE A 199 -43.95 18.88 -38.42
C ILE A 199 -43.94 20.34 -38.87
N ALA A 200 -42.76 20.91 -39.14
CA ALA A 200 -42.63 22.29 -39.59
C ALA A 200 -43.29 22.51 -40.96
N ASP A 201 -43.04 21.59 -41.91
CA ASP A 201 -43.64 21.63 -43.25
C ASP A 201 -45.17 21.50 -43.16
N LEU A 202 -45.69 20.69 -42.23
CA LEU A 202 -47.12 20.56 -41.98
C LEU A 202 -47.71 21.83 -41.33
N ASP A 203 -47.04 22.43 -40.35
CA ASP A 203 -47.48 23.67 -39.71
C ASP A 203 -47.48 24.83 -40.73
N ASP A 204 -46.49 24.91 -41.63
CA ASP A 204 -46.42 25.89 -42.71
C ASP A 204 -47.55 25.73 -43.73
N SER A 205 -48.07 24.49 -43.92
CA SER A 205 -49.21 24.24 -44.82
C SER A 205 -50.49 24.99 -44.41
N ILE A 206 -50.64 25.35 -43.12
CA ILE A 206 -51.77 26.17 -42.64
C ILE A 206 -51.81 27.52 -43.37
N LEU A 207 -50.65 28.14 -43.58
CA LEU A 207 -50.55 29.44 -44.24
C LEU A 207 -50.83 29.36 -45.74
N LEU A 208 -50.78 28.15 -46.30
CA LEU A 208 -51.06 27.86 -47.71
C LEU A 208 -52.50 27.38 -47.96
N ASP A 209 -53.31 27.23 -46.91
CA ASP A 209 -54.73 26.85 -47.03
C ASP A 209 -55.53 27.93 -47.79
N GLU A 210 -56.36 27.50 -48.73
CA GLU A 210 -57.12 28.40 -49.61
C GLU A 210 -58.06 29.33 -48.82
N GLY A 211 -58.67 28.82 -47.74
CA GLY A 211 -59.55 29.58 -46.86
C GLY A 211 -58.77 30.62 -46.04
N VAL A 212 -57.59 30.26 -45.57
CA VAL A 212 -56.68 31.18 -44.85
C VAL A 212 -56.19 32.30 -45.77
N ILE A 213 -55.79 31.97 -47.00
CA ILE A 213 -55.36 32.95 -48.02
C ILE A 213 -56.49 33.93 -48.33
N ALA A 214 -57.71 33.43 -48.54
CA ALA A 214 -58.87 34.28 -48.84
C ALA A 214 -59.23 35.20 -47.65
N ALA A 215 -59.21 34.68 -46.42
CA ALA A 215 -59.50 35.46 -45.22
C ALA A 215 -58.43 36.52 -44.96
N TYR A 216 -57.16 36.22 -45.21
CA TYR A 216 -56.06 37.19 -45.16
C TYR A 216 -56.27 38.33 -46.17
N ALA A 217 -56.63 38.00 -47.41
CA ALA A 217 -56.89 39.00 -48.45
C ALA A 217 -58.07 39.92 -48.06
N ALA A 218 -59.14 39.38 -47.48
CA ALA A 218 -60.27 40.17 -46.98
C ALA A 218 -59.86 41.10 -45.82
N PHE A 219 -59.04 40.61 -44.88
CA PHE A 219 -58.51 41.40 -43.78
C PHE A 219 -57.59 42.54 -44.27
N ALA A 220 -56.70 42.25 -45.22
CA ALA A 220 -55.84 43.25 -45.83
C ALA A 220 -56.65 44.34 -46.58
N ALA A 221 -57.71 43.95 -47.30
CA ALA A 221 -58.60 44.89 -47.96
C ALA A 221 -59.34 45.80 -46.96
N ALA A 222 -59.80 45.25 -45.83
CA ALA A 222 -60.44 46.04 -44.77
C ALA A 222 -59.46 47.04 -44.14
N GLN A 223 -58.20 46.65 -43.89
CA GLN A 223 -57.17 47.56 -43.39
C GLN A 223 -56.89 48.71 -44.37
N ALA A 224 -56.82 48.40 -45.67
CA ALA A 224 -56.65 49.43 -46.70
C ALA A 224 -57.85 50.39 -46.75
N ALA A 225 -59.07 49.89 -46.61
CA ALA A 225 -60.29 50.70 -46.55
C ALA A 225 -60.33 51.61 -45.32
N GLN A 226 -59.91 51.10 -44.14
CA GLN A 226 -59.77 51.92 -42.94
C GLN A 226 -58.74 53.04 -43.12
N ALA A 227 -57.55 52.72 -43.63
CA ALA A 227 -56.51 53.73 -43.89
C ALA A 227 -57.00 54.80 -44.88
N ALA A 228 -57.75 54.43 -45.91
CA ALA A 228 -58.34 55.37 -46.86
C ALA A 228 -59.40 56.27 -46.21
N ALA A 229 -60.26 55.72 -45.33
CA ALA A 229 -61.26 56.49 -44.60
C ALA A 229 -60.62 57.48 -43.61
N GLU A 230 -59.57 57.06 -42.91
CA GLU A 230 -58.80 57.91 -41.98
C GLU A 230 -58.09 59.05 -42.72
N GLN A 231 -57.50 58.77 -43.89
CA GLN A 231 -56.93 59.79 -44.75
C GLN A 231 -57.97 60.78 -45.27
N ALA A 232 -59.17 60.30 -45.65
CA ALA A 232 -60.26 61.17 -46.09
C ALA A 232 -60.75 62.09 -44.96
N LEU A 233 -60.85 61.58 -43.73
CA LEU A 233 -61.18 62.38 -42.55
C LEU A 233 -60.09 63.42 -42.24
N ALA A 234 -58.81 63.04 -42.36
CA ALA A 234 -57.67 63.93 -42.13
C ALA A 234 -57.54 65.03 -43.22
N ALA A 235 -57.96 64.73 -44.45
CA ALA A 235 -57.90 65.65 -45.58
C ALA A 235 -59.11 66.62 -45.66
N ALA A 236 -60.05 66.56 -44.71
CA ALA A 236 -61.22 67.42 -44.69
C ALA A 236 -60.83 68.92 -44.65
N PRO A 237 -61.36 69.78 -45.55
CA PRO A 237 -60.99 71.20 -45.60
C PRO A 237 -61.29 71.96 -44.30
N PRO A 238 -60.54 73.03 -44.00
CA PRO A 238 -60.85 73.92 -42.89
C PRO A 238 -62.25 74.54 -43.07
N GLY A 239 -63.15 74.34 -42.10
CA GLY A 239 -64.53 74.81 -42.16
C GLY A 239 -65.56 73.78 -42.61
N THR A 240 -65.17 72.50 -42.78
CA THR A 240 -66.11 71.39 -43.04
C THR A 240 -67.22 71.37 -41.98
N GLY A 241 -68.48 71.34 -42.44
CA GLY A 241 -69.65 71.42 -41.57
C GLY A 241 -69.80 70.17 -40.67
N PRO A 242 -70.47 70.29 -39.52
CA PRO A 242 -70.60 69.20 -38.55
C PRO A 242 -71.28 67.95 -39.14
N ALA A 243 -72.21 68.11 -40.08
CA ALA A 243 -72.88 66.98 -40.74
C ALA A 243 -71.93 66.19 -41.66
N GLU A 244 -71.02 66.86 -42.36
CA GLU A 244 -70.08 66.23 -43.29
C GLU A 244 -68.92 65.55 -42.54
N LEU A 245 -68.43 66.17 -41.46
CA LEU A 245 -67.50 65.53 -40.52
C LEU A 245 -68.09 64.27 -39.88
N ALA A 246 -69.38 64.29 -39.51
CA ALA A 246 -70.05 63.12 -38.96
C ALA A 246 -70.12 61.95 -39.96
N VAL A 247 -70.29 62.23 -41.25
CA VAL A 247 -70.27 61.20 -42.31
C VAL A 247 -68.88 60.58 -42.45
N LEU A 248 -67.81 61.39 -42.47
CA LEU A 248 -66.43 60.90 -42.54
C LEU A 248 -66.04 60.09 -41.30
N GLN A 249 -66.46 60.54 -40.10
CA GLN A 249 -66.27 59.79 -38.85
C GLN A 249 -67.02 58.45 -38.84
N ALA A 250 -68.27 58.43 -39.32
CA ALA A 250 -69.05 57.20 -39.44
C ALA A 250 -68.42 56.22 -40.43
N ALA A 251 -67.81 56.71 -41.52
CA ALA A 251 -67.09 55.87 -42.48
C ALA A 251 -65.83 55.24 -41.87
N VAL A 252 -65.07 55.98 -41.05
CA VAL A 252 -63.93 55.43 -40.29
C VAL A 252 -64.39 54.38 -39.28
N GLU A 253 -65.49 54.64 -38.56
CA GLU A 253 -66.05 53.70 -37.58
C GLU A 253 -66.50 52.39 -38.26
N GLU A 254 -67.16 52.48 -39.41
CA GLU A 254 -67.59 51.31 -40.19
C GLU A 254 -66.39 50.52 -40.73
N ALA A 255 -65.38 51.20 -41.28
CA ALA A 255 -64.17 50.53 -41.76
C ALA A 255 -63.40 49.84 -40.62
N SER A 256 -63.33 50.47 -39.44
CA SER A 256 -62.76 49.87 -38.23
C SER A 256 -63.51 48.60 -37.79
N LYS A 257 -64.85 48.61 -37.82
CA LYS A 257 -65.68 47.41 -37.57
C LYS A 257 -65.41 46.30 -38.59
N GLN A 258 -65.19 46.65 -39.85
CA GLN A 258 -64.84 45.67 -40.89
C GLN A 258 -63.46 45.04 -40.64
N VAL A 259 -62.46 45.82 -40.20
CA VAL A 259 -61.13 45.29 -39.83
C VAL A 259 -61.23 44.30 -38.68
N VAL A 260 -62.00 44.59 -37.63
CA VAL A 260 -62.21 43.64 -36.52
C VAL A 260 -62.91 42.37 -37.01
N THR A 261 -63.96 42.52 -37.82
CA THR A 261 -64.75 41.38 -38.33
C THR A 261 -63.92 40.47 -39.23
N THR A 262 -63.18 41.04 -40.18
CA THR A 262 -62.32 40.29 -41.09
C THR A 262 -61.07 39.73 -40.40
N GLY A 263 -60.54 40.42 -39.39
CA GLY A 263 -59.46 39.91 -38.53
C GLY A 263 -59.90 38.66 -37.76
N ASN A 264 -61.08 38.70 -37.13
CA ASN A 264 -61.67 37.52 -36.49
C ASN A 264 -61.91 36.38 -37.50
N GLY A 265 -62.33 36.72 -38.72
CA GLY A 265 -62.48 35.76 -39.81
C GLY A 265 -61.17 35.09 -40.23
N PHE A 266 -60.07 35.84 -40.29
CA PHE A 266 -58.73 35.31 -40.56
C PHE A 266 -58.23 34.38 -39.46
N GLU A 267 -58.39 34.74 -38.19
CA GLU A 267 -58.05 33.87 -37.07
C GLU A 267 -58.90 32.59 -37.06
N ALA A 268 -60.20 32.70 -37.35
CA ALA A 268 -61.09 31.54 -37.46
C ALA A 268 -60.70 30.62 -38.63
N ALA A 269 -60.31 31.18 -39.78
CA ALA A 269 -59.83 30.40 -40.93
C ALA A 269 -58.56 29.61 -40.57
N LYS A 270 -57.59 30.25 -39.91
CA LYS A 270 -56.37 29.56 -39.42
C LYS A 270 -56.70 28.44 -38.44
N ALA A 271 -57.61 28.69 -37.49
CA ALA A 271 -58.03 27.68 -36.52
C ALA A 271 -58.72 26.48 -37.20
N SER A 272 -59.51 26.72 -38.25
CA SER A 272 -60.16 25.66 -39.03
C SER A 272 -59.15 24.84 -39.85
N ALA A 273 -58.17 25.50 -40.49
CA ALA A 273 -57.09 24.82 -41.20
C ALA A 273 -56.23 23.98 -40.23
N ALA A 274 -55.86 24.54 -39.08
CA ALA A 274 -55.14 23.82 -38.02
C ALA A 274 -55.92 22.60 -37.51
N ALA A 275 -57.23 22.74 -37.28
CA ALA A 275 -58.07 21.61 -36.84
C ALA A 275 -58.13 20.47 -37.88
N THR A 276 -57.93 20.77 -39.17
CA THR A 276 -57.95 19.78 -40.25
C THR A 276 -56.68 18.92 -40.24
N ILE A 277 -55.51 19.52 -39.98
CA ILE A 277 -54.22 18.81 -39.97
C ILE A 277 -53.89 18.16 -38.63
N GLU A 278 -54.62 18.48 -37.56
CA GLU A 278 -54.32 18.01 -36.20
C GLU A 278 -54.14 16.48 -36.05
N PRO A 279 -54.92 15.61 -36.74
CA PRO A 279 -54.69 14.16 -36.68
C PRO A 279 -53.31 13.75 -37.24
N GLU A 280 -52.90 14.33 -38.36
CA GLU A 280 -51.59 14.07 -38.99
C GLU A 280 -50.46 14.65 -38.14
N ARG A 281 -50.65 15.88 -37.64
CA ARG A 281 -49.72 16.53 -36.72
C ARG A 281 -49.48 15.68 -35.47
N LYS A 282 -50.53 15.09 -34.89
CA LYS A 282 -50.41 14.17 -33.76
C LYS A 282 -49.58 12.93 -34.11
N GLN A 283 -49.78 12.34 -35.29
CA GLN A 283 -48.97 11.20 -35.76
C GLN A 283 -47.50 11.56 -35.93
N LEU A 284 -47.20 12.74 -36.49
CA LEU A 284 -45.82 13.23 -36.63
C LEU A 284 -45.17 13.51 -35.27
N VAL A 285 -45.91 14.04 -34.30
CA VAL A 285 -45.41 14.23 -32.92
C VAL A 285 -45.12 12.89 -32.25
N GLU A 286 -45.97 11.88 -32.44
CA GLU A 286 -45.71 10.52 -31.95
C GLU A 286 -44.47 9.90 -32.63
N ALA A 287 -44.29 10.12 -33.94
CA ALA A 287 -43.09 9.70 -34.67
C ALA A 287 -41.82 10.40 -34.17
N LEU A 288 -41.90 11.70 -33.87
CA LEU A 288 -40.78 12.46 -33.27
C LEU A 288 -40.41 11.90 -31.89
N ASP A 289 -41.39 11.58 -31.04
CA ASP A 289 -41.12 10.98 -29.74
C ASP A 289 -40.43 9.61 -29.87
N LEU A 290 -40.89 8.78 -30.81
CA LEU A 290 -40.23 7.51 -31.13
C LEU A 290 -38.78 7.72 -31.60
N ALA A 291 -38.53 8.69 -32.50
CA ALA A 291 -37.20 9.02 -32.99
C ALA A 291 -36.28 9.50 -31.85
N LEU A 292 -36.78 10.34 -30.94
CA LEU A 292 -36.01 10.82 -29.78
C LEU A 292 -35.64 9.68 -28.81
N ARG A 293 -36.56 8.74 -28.58
CA ARG A 293 -36.27 7.53 -27.79
C ARG A 293 -35.23 6.65 -28.47
N SER A 294 -35.40 6.38 -29.78
CA SER A 294 -34.45 5.62 -30.58
C SER A 294 -33.05 6.22 -30.51
N ARG A 295 -32.92 7.54 -30.71
CA ARG A 295 -31.64 8.27 -30.60
C ARG A 295 -31.00 8.12 -29.23
N THR A 296 -31.81 8.18 -28.17
CA THR A 296 -31.32 8.03 -26.80
C THR A 296 -30.76 6.63 -26.57
N GLU A 297 -31.46 5.58 -27.01
CA GLU A 297 -31.01 4.20 -26.85
C GLU A 297 -29.80 3.88 -27.73
N ALA A 298 -29.78 4.36 -28.99
CA ALA A 298 -28.62 4.21 -29.88
C ALA A 298 -27.36 4.87 -29.29
N ASN A 299 -27.48 6.09 -28.76
CA ASN A 299 -26.36 6.77 -28.10
C ASN A 299 -25.88 6.04 -26.84
N LYS A 300 -26.80 5.49 -26.03
CA LYS A 300 -26.43 4.68 -24.86
C LYS A 300 -25.71 3.40 -25.27
N ALA A 301 -26.18 2.71 -26.30
CA ALA A 301 -25.56 1.50 -26.81
C ALA A 301 -24.14 1.79 -27.32
N LEU A 302 -23.98 2.84 -28.13
CA LEU A 302 -22.67 3.29 -28.61
C LEU A 302 -21.73 3.66 -27.45
N ALA A 303 -22.21 4.41 -26.46
CA ALA A 303 -21.42 4.81 -25.31
C ALA A 303 -20.94 3.61 -24.47
N ARG A 304 -21.79 2.59 -24.28
CA ARG A 304 -21.41 1.35 -23.59
C ARG A 304 -20.31 0.62 -24.34
N LEU A 305 -20.49 0.40 -25.65
CA LEU A 305 -19.50 -0.27 -26.49
C LEU A 305 -18.16 0.46 -26.48
N ARG A 306 -18.15 1.78 -26.64
CA ARG A 306 -16.93 2.60 -26.56
C ARG A 306 -16.23 2.51 -25.20
N LYS A 307 -16.97 2.29 -24.13
CA LYS A 307 -16.40 2.18 -22.78
C LYS A 307 -15.78 0.80 -22.53
N THR A 308 -16.36 -0.27 -23.07
CA THR A 308 -15.93 -1.66 -22.81
C THR A 308 -15.03 -2.25 -23.88
N THR A 309 -14.82 -1.53 -24.99
CA THR A 309 -14.01 -1.98 -26.12
C THR A 309 -12.72 -1.19 -26.16
N GLY A 310 -11.60 -1.89 -26.21
CA GLY A 310 -10.27 -1.32 -26.16
C GLY A 310 -9.25 -2.41 -25.87
N VAL A 311 -8.05 -1.99 -25.48
CA VAL A 311 -6.99 -2.93 -25.10
C VAL A 311 -7.42 -3.76 -23.90
N SER A 312 -7.21 -5.06 -23.96
CA SER A 312 -7.54 -5.99 -22.87
C SER A 312 -6.34 -6.82 -22.44
N VAL A 313 -6.40 -7.34 -21.23
CA VAL A 313 -5.43 -8.28 -20.66
C VAL A 313 -6.11 -9.64 -20.49
N PRO A 314 -5.80 -10.62 -21.35
CA PRO A 314 -6.31 -11.98 -21.22
C PRO A 314 -5.78 -12.69 -19.98
N LEU A 315 -6.53 -13.67 -19.48
CA LEU A 315 -6.15 -14.48 -18.31
C LEU A 315 -4.80 -15.18 -18.48
N SER A 316 -4.42 -15.47 -19.71
CA SER A 316 -3.22 -16.24 -20.07
C SER A 316 -1.96 -15.40 -20.25
N GLU A 317 -2.02 -14.07 -20.11
CA GLU A 317 -0.90 -13.18 -20.46
C GLU A 317 -0.22 -12.54 -19.27
N ILE A 318 -0.83 -12.59 -18.09
CA ILE A 318 -0.25 -12.09 -16.85
C ILE A 318 -0.50 -13.12 -15.75
N VAL A 319 0.54 -13.41 -14.98
CA VAL A 319 0.43 -14.10 -13.71
C VAL A 319 1.01 -13.22 -12.61
N PHE A 320 0.32 -13.19 -11.47
CA PHE A 320 0.81 -12.55 -10.27
C PHE A 320 1.47 -13.57 -9.36
N ILE A 321 2.66 -13.23 -8.88
CA ILE A 321 3.45 -14.04 -7.95
C ILE A 321 3.86 -13.09 -6.82
N ASP A 322 3.59 -13.49 -5.59
CA ASP A 322 4.04 -12.76 -4.40
C ASP A 322 5.55 -12.99 -4.17
N GLY A 323 6.25 -11.97 -3.67
CA GLY A 323 7.66 -12.07 -3.28
C GLY A 323 8.66 -12.12 -4.44
N LEU A 324 8.43 -11.37 -5.53
CA LEU A 324 9.45 -11.21 -6.59
C LEU A 324 10.66 -10.38 -6.09
N PRO A 325 11.90 -10.67 -6.53
CA PRO A 325 12.29 -11.62 -7.58
C PRO A 325 12.29 -13.09 -7.11
N GLY A 326 11.75 -13.98 -7.95
CA GLY A 326 11.70 -15.43 -7.69
C GLY A 326 12.71 -16.22 -8.52
N ARG A 327 12.87 -17.51 -8.23
CA ARG A 327 13.67 -18.44 -9.06
C ARG A 327 12.82 -19.59 -9.57
N ILE A 328 12.97 -19.91 -10.85
CA ILE A 328 12.28 -21.05 -11.49
C ILE A 328 12.89 -22.36 -10.99
N ASP A 329 12.13 -23.17 -10.25
CA ASP A 329 12.61 -24.44 -9.68
C ASP A 329 12.31 -25.63 -10.60
N THR A 330 11.05 -25.79 -11.02
CA THR A 330 10.66 -26.88 -11.93
C THR A 330 10.01 -26.33 -13.18
N VAL A 331 10.27 -27.00 -14.32
CA VAL A 331 9.67 -26.69 -15.62
C VAL A 331 9.18 -28.01 -16.22
N PRO A 332 7.91 -28.40 -16.00
CA PRO A 332 7.36 -29.66 -16.50
C PRO A 332 6.97 -29.62 -17.99
N VAL A 333 7.12 -28.48 -18.66
CA VAL A 333 6.77 -28.27 -20.07
C VAL A 333 7.99 -27.99 -20.94
N ALA A 334 7.89 -28.31 -22.22
CA ALA A 334 8.90 -28.03 -23.23
C ALA A 334 8.32 -27.23 -24.40
N ARG A 335 9.23 -26.63 -25.18
CA ARG A 335 8.86 -26.03 -26.48
C ARG A 335 8.17 -27.09 -27.35
N GLY A 336 7.00 -26.74 -27.88
CA GLY A 336 6.15 -27.66 -28.66
C GLY A 336 5.01 -28.30 -27.86
N ASP A 337 5.01 -28.21 -26.53
CA ASP A 337 3.90 -28.66 -25.70
C ASP A 337 2.72 -27.69 -25.75
N PHE A 338 1.53 -28.18 -25.39
CA PHE A 338 0.36 -27.32 -25.22
C PHE A 338 0.49 -26.47 -23.95
N ALA A 339 0.11 -25.20 -24.05
CA ALA A 339 0.21 -24.21 -22.98
C ALA A 339 -0.94 -24.35 -21.95
N GLN A 340 -1.04 -25.53 -21.32
CA GLN A 340 -2.10 -25.88 -20.38
C GLN A 340 -1.56 -26.54 -19.12
N GLY A 341 -2.08 -26.14 -17.96
CA GLY A 341 -1.72 -26.71 -16.67
C GLY A 341 -0.51 -25.99 -16.05
N VAL A 342 0.18 -26.70 -15.16
CA VAL A 342 1.38 -26.17 -14.50
C VAL A 342 2.51 -26.09 -15.51
N VAL A 343 3.04 -24.89 -15.73
CA VAL A 343 4.14 -24.61 -16.68
C VAL A 343 5.48 -24.37 -16.01
N MET A 344 5.45 -23.91 -14.76
CA MET A 344 6.64 -23.79 -13.93
C MET A 344 6.26 -23.73 -12.45
N THR A 345 7.22 -23.98 -11.58
CA THR A 345 7.16 -23.58 -10.17
C THR A 345 8.18 -22.47 -9.92
N VAL A 346 7.75 -21.42 -9.23
CA VAL A 346 8.61 -20.31 -8.83
C VAL A 346 8.75 -20.36 -7.32
N THR A 347 9.99 -20.34 -6.83
CA THR A 347 10.29 -20.27 -5.39
C THR A 347 10.72 -18.84 -5.08
N GLY A 348 10.08 -18.21 -4.10
CA GLY A 348 10.47 -16.90 -3.59
C GLY A 348 11.85 -16.92 -2.95
N GLN A 349 12.49 -15.75 -2.86
CA GLN A 349 13.75 -15.58 -2.14
C GLN A 349 13.55 -15.32 -0.65
N ASN A 350 12.32 -15.16 -0.19
CA ASN A 350 12.01 -14.84 1.20
C ASN A 350 12.27 -16.05 2.09
N LEU A 351 13.37 -15.95 2.83
CA LEU A 351 13.71 -16.84 3.91
C LEU A 351 12.93 -16.39 5.14
N VAL A 352 11.95 -17.18 5.58
CA VAL A 352 11.25 -16.92 6.84
C VAL A 352 11.79 -17.85 7.92
N ILE A 353 11.99 -17.31 9.10
CA ILE A 353 12.44 -18.08 10.25
C ILE A 353 11.28 -18.25 11.21
N ASN A 354 10.87 -19.50 11.38
CA ASN A 354 9.72 -19.83 12.19
C ASN A 354 10.19 -20.18 13.59
N GLY A 355 9.53 -19.61 14.59
CA GLY A 355 9.83 -19.86 15.99
C GLY A 355 8.56 -20.05 16.82
N SER A 356 8.76 -20.29 18.12
CA SER A 356 7.65 -20.29 19.06
C SER A 356 8.05 -19.78 20.43
N LEU A 357 7.12 -19.07 21.08
CA LEU A 357 7.31 -18.52 22.43
C LEU A 357 6.30 -19.14 23.42
N PRO A 358 6.71 -19.32 24.68
CA PRO A 358 5.77 -19.59 25.76
C PRO A 358 4.93 -18.33 26.08
N ARG A 359 3.76 -18.52 26.70
CA ARG A 359 2.78 -17.46 26.95
C ARG A 359 3.31 -16.25 27.74
N ASP A 360 4.20 -16.49 28.69
CA ASP A 360 4.81 -15.46 29.53
C ASP A 360 5.79 -14.55 28.76
N ARG A 361 6.40 -15.04 27.69
CA ARG A 361 7.26 -14.26 26.79
C ARG A 361 6.50 -13.66 25.61
N TRP A 362 5.44 -14.32 25.15
CA TRP A 362 4.60 -13.84 24.04
C TRP A 362 4.00 -12.45 24.31
N THR A 363 3.61 -12.15 25.55
CA THR A 363 3.08 -10.82 25.91
C THR A 363 4.09 -9.69 25.88
N LEU A 364 5.38 -9.99 25.66
CA LEU A 364 6.48 -9.03 25.67
C LEU A 364 6.95 -8.63 24.27
N VAL A 365 6.47 -9.32 23.22
CA VAL A 365 6.88 -9.08 21.83
C VAL A 365 5.68 -8.62 21.00
N THR A 366 5.93 -7.79 19.99
CA THR A 366 4.94 -7.30 19.03
C THR A 366 5.48 -7.45 17.61
N GLU A 367 4.58 -7.59 16.64
CA GLU A 367 4.95 -7.50 15.22
C GLU A 367 5.71 -6.18 14.95
N GLY A 368 6.82 -6.29 14.23
CA GLY A 368 7.74 -5.18 13.95
C GLY A 368 8.92 -5.04 14.91
N ASP A 369 9.00 -5.81 16.02
CA ASP A 369 10.20 -5.77 16.87
C ASP A 369 11.43 -6.28 16.10
N SER A 370 12.58 -5.66 16.37
CA SER A 370 13.88 -6.08 15.82
C SER A 370 14.29 -7.42 16.43
N VAL A 371 14.96 -8.26 15.65
CA VAL A 371 15.43 -9.58 16.07
C VAL A 371 16.85 -9.78 15.59
N GLU A 372 17.76 -10.16 16.48
CA GLU A 372 19.08 -10.65 16.07
C GLU A 372 18.99 -12.16 15.79
N ILE A 373 19.39 -12.56 14.58
CA ILE A 373 19.39 -13.93 14.08
C ILE A 373 20.83 -14.44 14.06
N GLU A 374 21.17 -15.35 14.96
CA GLU A 374 22.48 -16.00 15.00
C GLU A 374 22.41 -17.41 14.38
N ASN A 375 23.21 -17.65 13.33
CA ASN A 375 23.44 -18.98 12.81
C ASN A 375 24.32 -19.77 13.77
N ARG A 376 23.80 -20.85 14.36
CA ARG A 376 24.53 -21.62 15.39
C ARG A 376 25.74 -22.39 14.85
N ASP A 377 25.77 -22.68 13.55
CA ASP A 377 26.84 -23.47 12.94
C ASP A 377 28.04 -22.58 12.58
N THR A 378 27.79 -21.34 12.14
CA THR A 378 28.84 -20.40 11.73
C THR A 378 29.15 -19.33 12.79
N GLY A 379 28.24 -19.06 13.72
CA GLY A 379 28.30 -17.96 14.68
C GLY A 379 28.01 -16.59 14.06
N GLU A 380 27.53 -16.56 12.83
CA GLU A 380 27.24 -15.33 12.09
C GLU A 380 25.88 -14.74 12.52
N THR A 381 25.82 -13.42 12.70
CA THR A 381 24.61 -12.69 13.10
C THR A 381 24.06 -11.83 11.97
N ILE A 382 22.74 -11.80 11.85
CA ILE A 382 21.97 -11.07 10.85
C ILE A 382 20.80 -10.40 11.56
N ASP A 383 20.47 -9.18 11.18
CA ASP A 383 19.29 -8.49 11.70
C ASP A 383 18.02 -9.02 11.05
N GLY A 384 16.92 -9.01 11.77
CA GLY A 384 15.61 -9.44 11.31
C GLY A 384 14.50 -8.63 11.98
N VAL A 385 13.27 -8.83 11.52
CA VAL A 385 12.07 -8.24 12.10
C VAL A 385 11.01 -9.31 12.33
N LEU A 386 10.25 -9.20 13.41
CA LEU A 386 9.04 -10.02 13.60
C LEU A 386 7.99 -9.63 12.55
N SER A 387 7.81 -10.46 11.53
CA SER A 387 6.83 -10.24 10.45
C SER A 387 5.44 -10.74 10.81
N LEU A 388 5.34 -11.71 11.74
CA LEU A 388 4.07 -12.23 12.23
C LEU A 388 4.21 -12.71 13.67
N VAL A 389 3.25 -12.36 14.53
CA VAL A 389 3.10 -12.92 15.88
C VAL A 389 1.67 -13.44 16.01
N ALA A 390 1.50 -14.74 16.21
CA ALA A 390 0.17 -15.35 16.24
C ALA A 390 -0.62 -14.92 17.48
N ASP A 391 -1.90 -14.60 17.31
CA ASP A 391 -2.82 -14.21 18.39
C ASP A 391 -3.33 -15.42 19.21
N GLU A 392 -3.24 -16.62 18.64
CA GLU A 392 -3.72 -17.87 19.25
C GLU A 392 -2.58 -18.89 19.40
N SER A 393 -2.58 -19.63 20.52
CA SER A 393 -1.59 -20.69 20.77
C SER A 393 -1.93 -21.97 20.00
N GLY A 394 -0.92 -22.76 19.63
CA GLY A 394 -1.09 -24.02 18.89
C GLY A 394 -1.39 -23.87 17.39
N THR A 395 -1.11 -22.71 16.82
CA THR A 395 -1.23 -22.40 15.39
C THR A 395 0.00 -22.89 14.60
N ASN A 396 -0.09 -22.95 13.26
CA ASN A 396 1.05 -23.20 12.36
C ASN A 396 1.97 -24.38 12.73
N GLY A 397 1.40 -25.43 13.35
CA GLY A 397 2.11 -26.66 13.71
C GLY A 397 2.92 -26.60 15.01
N VAL A 398 2.81 -25.52 15.81
CA VAL A 398 3.42 -25.45 17.15
C VAL A 398 2.56 -26.13 18.21
N ASP A 399 3.16 -26.49 19.36
CA ASP A 399 2.45 -27.09 20.48
C ASP A 399 1.34 -26.16 21.02
N ALA A 400 0.23 -26.73 21.50
CA ALA A 400 -0.93 -25.98 22.01
C ALA A 400 -0.61 -25.00 23.14
N SER A 401 0.51 -25.18 23.85
CA SER A 401 0.99 -24.29 24.91
C SER A 401 1.89 -23.14 24.45
N ARG A 402 2.22 -23.07 23.15
CA ARG A 402 3.14 -22.08 22.58
C ARG A 402 2.46 -21.24 21.50
N TYR A 403 2.95 -20.03 21.33
CA TYR A 403 2.53 -19.09 20.29
C TYR A 403 3.54 -19.10 19.15
N TYR A 404 3.03 -19.13 17.93
CA TYR A 404 3.83 -19.09 16.71
C TYR A 404 4.26 -17.66 16.39
N PHE A 405 5.44 -17.50 15.79
CA PHE A 405 5.87 -16.24 15.21
C PHE A 405 6.80 -16.50 14.01
N GLU A 406 6.91 -15.51 13.13
CA GLU A 406 7.80 -15.49 11.97
C GLU A 406 8.76 -14.31 12.06
N VAL A 407 10.01 -14.54 11.64
CA VAL A 407 11.05 -13.52 11.53
C VAL A 407 11.54 -13.47 10.11
N GLU A 408 11.58 -12.28 9.54
CA GLU A 408 12.14 -12.01 8.24
C GLU A 408 13.53 -11.37 8.40
N PRO A 409 14.61 -11.97 7.85
CA PRO A 409 15.93 -11.38 7.84
C PRO A 409 15.96 -10.10 7.00
N ILE A 410 16.60 -9.06 7.51
CA ILE A 410 16.81 -7.77 6.84
C ILE A 410 18.31 -7.51 6.64
N ASN A 411 18.67 -6.79 5.58
CA ASN A 411 20.05 -6.35 5.30
C ASN A 411 21.11 -7.47 5.19
N ALA A 412 20.73 -8.73 4.93
CA ALA A 412 21.69 -9.82 4.74
C ALA A 412 22.34 -9.81 3.34
N THR A 413 23.61 -10.21 3.29
CA THR A 413 24.34 -10.47 2.04
C THR A 413 23.93 -11.81 1.41
N GLU A 414 24.23 -12.03 0.12
CA GLU A 414 23.91 -13.30 -0.57
C GLU A 414 24.53 -14.52 0.15
N GLU A 415 25.79 -14.42 0.59
CA GLU A 415 26.49 -15.49 1.32
C GLU A 415 25.81 -15.78 2.67
N GLN A 416 25.37 -14.74 3.37
CA GLN A 416 24.63 -14.82 4.63
C GLN A 416 23.26 -15.50 4.48
N PHE A 417 22.51 -15.13 3.44
CA PHE A 417 21.24 -15.78 3.12
C PHE A 417 21.42 -17.26 2.78
N ASP A 418 22.47 -17.59 2.01
CA ASP A 418 22.79 -18.98 1.67
C ASP A 418 23.22 -19.82 2.89
N ASN A 419 23.91 -19.20 3.85
CA ASN A 419 24.30 -19.86 5.09
C ASN A 419 23.10 -20.13 6.02
N LEU A 420 22.02 -19.36 5.90
CA LEU A 420 20.80 -19.57 6.67
C LEU A 420 19.84 -20.62 6.06
N ARG A 421 20.24 -21.38 5.04
CA ARG A 421 19.36 -22.37 4.39
C ARG A 421 19.21 -23.65 5.22
N ASN A 422 17.99 -23.93 5.68
CA ASN A 422 17.62 -25.16 6.42
C ASN A 422 18.45 -25.38 7.70
N VAL A 423 18.87 -24.31 8.36
CA VAL A 423 19.63 -24.36 9.61
C VAL A 423 18.77 -23.96 10.81
N SER A 424 19.25 -24.32 12.00
CA SER A 424 18.66 -23.88 13.27
C SER A 424 19.37 -22.62 13.75
N VAL A 425 18.61 -21.57 14.00
CA VAL A 425 19.15 -20.27 14.45
C VAL A 425 18.80 -20.02 15.91
N ARG A 426 19.60 -19.18 16.58
CA ARG A 426 19.21 -18.51 17.83
C ARG A 426 18.63 -17.15 17.47
N LEU A 427 17.52 -16.81 18.12
CA LEU A 427 16.83 -15.54 17.94
C LEU A 427 16.87 -14.78 19.26
N THR A 428 17.31 -13.52 19.21
CA THR A 428 17.36 -12.62 20.36
C THR A 428 16.47 -11.40 20.08
N ILE A 429 15.40 -11.25 20.85
CA ILE A 429 14.40 -10.19 20.68
C ILE A 429 14.48 -9.25 21.90
N PRO A 430 15.03 -8.03 21.78
CA PRO A 430 15.04 -7.06 22.86
C PRO A 430 13.60 -6.61 23.17
N VAL A 431 13.17 -6.73 24.43
CA VAL A 431 11.78 -6.44 24.85
C VAL A 431 11.65 -5.26 25.81
N ILE A 432 12.73 -4.89 26.51
CA ILE A 432 12.77 -3.72 27.38
C ILE A 432 14.19 -3.12 27.30
N SER A 433 14.29 -1.82 27.02
CA SER A 433 15.55 -1.06 27.01
C SER A 433 15.45 0.11 27.98
N SER A 434 16.57 0.47 28.61
CA SER A 434 16.70 1.73 29.37
C SER A 434 16.57 2.99 28.50
N GLY A 435 16.46 2.85 27.16
CA GLY A 435 16.31 3.95 26.21
C GLY A 435 17.59 4.77 26.01
N GLY A 436 18.74 4.17 26.33
CA GLY A 436 20.07 4.78 26.34
C GLY A 436 20.94 4.30 27.51
N ARG A 437 22.18 4.79 27.58
CA ARG A 437 23.13 4.43 28.64
C ARG A 437 22.72 5.02 29.98
N VAL A 438 22.73 4.19 31.02
CA VAL A 438 22.35 4.52 32.40
C VAL A 438 23.43 4.06 33.38
N LEU A 439 23.42 4.60 34.60
CA LEU A 439 24.30 4.11 35.66
C LEU A 439 23.78 2.76 36.15
N ALA A 440 24.64 1.75 36.09
CA ALA A 440 24.31 0.36 36.37
C ALA A 440 25.16 -0.13 37.54
N VAL A 441 24.50 -0.67 38.56
CA VAL A 441 25.15 -1.26 39.74
C VAL A 441 24.71 -2.71 39.93
N PRO A 442 25.56 -3.59 40.48
CA PRO A 442 25.14 -4.94 40.85
C PRO A 442 23.95 -4.88 41.81
N LEU A 443 22.95 -5.74 41.61
CA LEU A 443 21.77 -5.81 42.48
C LEU A 443 22.15 -6.04 43.96
N ALA A 444 23.28 -6.69 44.21
CA ALA A 444 23.83 -6.91 45.54
C ALA A 444 24.34 -5.62 46.24
N ALA A 445 24.61 -4.55 45.48
CA ALA A 445 25.02 -3.25 46.03
C ALA A 445 23.82 -2.40 46.51
N LEU A 446 22.60 -2.79 46.12
CA LEU A 446 21.38 -2.10 46.51
C LEU A 446 20.94 -2.57 47.89
N SER A 447 20.65 -1.61 48.77
CA SER A 447 20.07 -1.85 50.08
C SER A 447 18.91 -0.88 50.33
N LEU A 448 18.10 -1.18 51.35
CA LEU A 448 16.97 -0.34 51.73
C LEU A 448 17.32 0.45 52.99
N ALA A 449 17.16 1.77 52.90
CA ALA A 449 17.23 2.66 54.06
C ALA A 449 16.02 2.44 54.98
N ALA A 450 16.12 2.96 56.21
CA ALA A 450 15.09 2.77 57.24
C ALA A 450 13.74 3.44 56.89
N ASP A 451 13.73 4.38 55.95
CA ASP A 451 12.56 5.06 55.38
C ASP A 451 11.93 4.31 54.19
N GLY A 452 12.55 3.21 53.75
CA GLY A 452 12.09 2.40 52.62
C GLY A 452 12.69 2.83 51.27
N ASP A 453 13.55 3.84 51.25
CA ASP A 453 14.22 4.28 50.03
C ASP A 453 15.40 3.37 49.64
N SER A 454 15.64 3.20 48.34
CA SER A 454 16.80 2.46 47.83
C SER A 454 18.08 3.29 47.96
N ILE A 455 19.13 2.66 48.48
CA ILE A 455 20.44 3.29 48.71
C ILE A 455 21.57 2.38 48.23
N VAL A 456 22.67 3.00 47.82
CA VAL A 456 23.93 2.33 47.47
C VAL A 456 25.03 2.84 48.38
N GLU A 457 25.85 1.94 48.94
CA GLU A 457 27.03 2.30 49.74
C GLU A 457 28.24 2.46 48.82
N VAL A 458 28.82 3.67 48.77
CA VAL A 458 29.97 4.01 47.92
C VAL A 458 31.22 4.16 48.81
N GLU A 459 32.31 3.51 48.43
CA GLU A 459 33.63 3.65 49.05
C GLU A 459 34.38 4.86 48.46
N ASN A 460 34.83 5.76 49.35
CA ASN A 460 35.66 6.90 49.00
C ASN A 460 37.14 6.49 48.91
N PRO A 461 37.98 7.27 48.21
CA PRO A 461 39.42 6.98 48.09
C PRO A 461 40.21 6.94 49.40
N ASP A 462 39.65 7.49 50.49
CA ASP A 462 40.23 7.47 51.84
C ASP A 462 39.81 6.24 52.68
N GLY A 463 39.05 5.31 52.08
CA GLY A 463 38.55 4.09 52.73
C GLY A 463 37.30 4.30 53.59
N THR A 464 36.73 5.51 53.61
CA THR A 464 35.43 5.76 54.25
C THR A 464 34.28 5.44 53.30
N THR A 465 33.10 5.11 53.81
CA THR A 465 31.91 4.88 52.98
C THR A 465 30.86 5.98 53.16
N ARG A 466 30.06 6.20 52.11
CA ARG A 466 28.89 7.09 52.13
C ARG A 466 27.70 6.41 51.45
N PHE A 467 26.50 6.67 51.96
CA PHE A 467 25.28 6.19 51.32
C PHE A 467 24.76 7.23 50.32
N VAL A 468 24.38 6.77 49.13
CA VAL A 468 23.72 7.57 48.09
C VAL A 468 22.32 7.03 47.91
N LYS A 469 21.31 7.91 47.98
CA LYS A 469 19.93 7.52 47.72
C LYS A 469 19.69 7.49 46.22
N VAL A 470 19.10 6.41 45.73
CA VAL A 470 18.91 6.15 44.31
C VAL A 470 17.46 5.74 44.02
N ASP A 471 16.98 6.09 42.84
CA ASP A 471 15.79 5.47 42.24
C ASP A 471 16.23 4.27 41.42
N VAL A 472 15.48 3.16 41.49
CA VAL A 472 15.84 1.91 40.80
C VAL A 472 14.98 1.74 39.57
N GLY A 473 15.62 1.70 38.39
CA GLY A 473 14.99 1.55 37.09
C GLY A 473 14.95 0.09 36.63
N LEU A 474 15.32 -0.15 35.37
CA LEU A 474 15.37 -1.49 34.79
C LEU A 474 16.34 -2.40 35.55
N THR A 475 15.92 -3.63 35.84
CA THR A 475 16.78 -4.66 36.44
C THR A 475 16.91 -5.83 35.48
N THR A 476 18.13 -6.15 35.07
CA THR A 476 18.44 -7.20 34.10
C THR A 476 19.75 -7.89 34.47
N GLU A 477 19.81 -9.21 34.30
CA GLU A 477 20.99 -10.05 34.53
C GLU A 477 21.76 -9.85 35.87
N GLY A 478 21.05 -9.46 36.94
CA GLY A 478 21.66 -9.22 38.25
C GLY A 478 22.27 -7.83 38.43
N THR A 479 22.02 -6.93 37.48
CA THR A 479 22.36 -5.51 37.50
C THR A 479 21.09 -4.67 37.55
N ALA A 480 21.18 -3.49 38.15
CA ALA A 480 20.09 -2.55 38.28
C ALA A 480 20.51 -1.17 37.78
N GLU A 481 19.66 -0.58 36.94
CA GLU A 481 19.70 0.85 36.64
C GLU A 481 19.44 1.63 37.93
N VAL A 482 20.29 2.64 38.17
CA VAL A 482 20.15 3.54 39.31
C VAL A 482 20.26 4.99 38.89
N SER A 483 19.38 5.82 39.42
CA SER A 483 19.42 7.28 39.26
C SER A 483 19.60 7.96 40.63
N PRO A 484 20.68 8.70 40.88
CA PRO A 484 20.89 9.34 42.19
C PRO A 484 19.81 10.40 42.47
N ILE A 485 19.12 10.26 43.61
CA ILE A 485 18.12 11.20 44.11
C ILE A 485 18.77 12.20 45.07
N ASP A 486 19.65 11.73 45.95
CA ASP A 486 20.37 12.53 46.94
C ASP A 486 21.79 12.00 47.14
N GLY A 487 22.78 12.85 46.82
CA GLY A 487 24.20 12.52 46.70
C GLY A 487 24.68 12.34 45.26
N ASP A 488 26.00 12.34 45.06
CA ASP A 488 26.61 12.14 43.74
C ASP A 488 26.96 10.65 43.52
N LEU A 489 26.61 10.11 42.37
CA LEU A 489 27.04 8.79 41.91
C LEU A 489 27.50 8.92 40.45
N ALA A 490 28.71 8.46 40.15
CA ALA A 490 29.30 8.55 38.82
C ALA A 490 29.85 7.19 38.35
N GLU A 491 30.04 7.06 37.03
CA GLU A 491 30.75 5.93 36.44
C GLU A 491 32.15 5.78 37.08
N GLY A 492 32.48 4.56 37.49
CA GLY A 492 33.74 4.21 38.14
C GLY A 492 33.74 4.32 39.67
N ASP A 493 32.71 4.90 40.29
CA ASP A 493 32.56 4.92 41.75
C ASP A 493 32.50 3.48 42.29
N GLN A 494 33.18 3.20 43.41
CA GLN A 494 33.27 1.87 43.98
C GLN A 494 32.08 1.61 44.92
N VAL A 495 31.17 0.72 44.54
CA VAL A 495 29.99 0.37 45.35
C VAL A 495 30.21 -0.92 46.12
N VAL A 496 29.83 -0.93 47.40
CA VAL A 496 30.04 -2.06 48.31
C VAL A 496 28.97 -3.13 48.07
N VAL A 497 29.41 -4.35 47.75
CA VAL A 497 28.55 -5.53 47.55
C VAL A 497 28.70 -6.58 48.67
N GLY A 498 29.69 -6.42 49.55
CA GLY A 498 29.97 -7.34 50.66
C GLY A 498 31.08 -6.84 51.60
N ARG A 499 31.18 -7.45 52.79
CA ARG A 499 32.16 -7.11 53.84
C ARG A 499 32.86 -8.34 54.39
#